data_AF-A0A1A7YC25-F1
#
_entry.id   AF-A0A1A7YC25-F1
#
_cell.length_a   1.000
_cell.length_b   1.000
_cell.length_c   1.000
_cell.angle_alpha   90.00
_cell.angle_beta   90.00
_cell.angle_gamma   90.00
#
_symmetry.space_group_name_H-M   'P 1'
#
loop_
_entity.id
_entity.type
_entity.pdbx_description
1 polymer ?
#
loop_
_entity_poly.entity_id
_entity_poly.type
_entity_poly.pdbx_seq_one_letter_code
_entity_poly.pdbx_strand_id
1 'polypeptide(L)'
;MGNLLKVLTCTELEQGPNFFLDFENAQPTDEERDVWNQVNSVLQDSESILSGLQAYKGAGQEIRDAIQNPNDMTLQEKAWNAVCPLVIKLKTFYDFSTRLEEALKSLLESLTCPPLTPTQHLEREQALAKQFAEILHFTLRFDE
;
A
#
# COMPACT_ATOMS: atom_id res chain seq x y z
N MET A 1 -6.80 -11.96 -8.49
CA MET A 1 -5.43 -12.04 -9.02
C MET A 1 -5.31 -11.89 -10.54
N GLY A 2 -6.30 -12.29 -11.36
CA GLY A 2 -6.22 -12.08 -12.83
C GLY A 2 -6.08 -10.63 -13.30
N ASN A 3 -6.59 -9.66 -12.54
CA ASN A 3 -6.40 -8.22 -12.83
C ASN A 3 -4.97 -7.74 -12.52
N LEU A 4 -4.29 -8.33 -11.54
CA LEU A 4 -2.90 -8.00 -11.20
C LEU A 4 -1.93 -8.47 -12.26
N LEU A 5 -2.14 -9.66 -12.82
CA LEU A 5 -1.42 -10.11 -14.01
C LEU A 5 -1.63 -9.14 -15.17
N LYS A 6 -2.85 -8.66 -15.45
CA LYS A 6 -3.08 -7.64 -16.50
C LYS A 6 -2.31 -6.34 -16.28
N VAL A 7 -2.22 -5.87 -15.02
CA VAL A 7 -1.43 -4.69 -14.64
C VAL A 7 0.06 -4.94 -14.85
N LEU A 8 0.56 -6.11 -14.46
CA LEU A 8 1.97 -6.50 -14.63
C LEU A 8 2.35 -6.82 -16.08
N THR A 9 1.41 -7.33 -16.88
CA THR A 9 1.64 -7.73 -18.28
C THR A 9 1.33 -6.63 -19.29
N CYS A 10 0.82 -5.45 -18.87
CA CYS A 10 0.44 -4.35 -19.76
C CYS A 10 -0.33 -4.86 -21.00
N THR A 11 -1.55 -5.37 -20.82
CA THR A 11 -2.34 -6.04 -21.88
C THR A 11 -2.73 -5.16 -23.09
N GLU A 12 -2.29 -3.90 -23.19
CA GLU A 12 -2.39 -3.10 -24.43
C GLU A 12 -1.36 -3.52 -25.49
N LEU A 13 -0.35 -4.32 -25.12
CA LEU A 13 0.59 -4.91 -26.05
C LEU A 13 0.07 -6.29 -26.47
N GLU A 14 -0.42 -6.42 -27.71
CA GLU A 14 -0.92 -7.68 -28.31
C GLU A 14 0.09 -8.85 -28.28
N GLN A 15 1.34 -8.61 -27.86
CA GLN A 15 2.42 -9.60 -27.70
C GLN A 15 3.25 -9.34 -26.44
N GLY A 16 2.62 -9.18 -25.28
CA GLY A 16 3.33 -9.17 -24.00
C GLY A 16 4.12 -10.48 -23.78
N PRO A 17 5.32 -10.44 -23.17
CA PRO A 17 6.07 -11.65 -22.87
C PRO A 17 5.26 -12.57 -21.95
N ASN A 18 5.18 -13.87 -22.30
CA ASN A 18 4.57 -14.88 -21.44
C ASN A 18 5.60 -15.31 -20.39
N PHE A 19 5.46 -14.82 -19.17
CA PHE A 19 6.22 -15.28 -18.01
C PHE A 19 5.29 -15.82 -16.93
N PHE A 20 5.82 -16.72 -16.10
CA PHE A 20 5.08 -17.33 -14.99
C PHE A 20 5.33 -16.55 -13.70
N LEU A 21 4.27 -16.30 -12.92
CA LEU A 21 4.35 -15.76 -11.56
C LEU A 21 3.65 -16.69 -10.57
N ASP A 22 4.39 -17.22 -9.61
CA ASP A 22 3.86 -18.06 -8.55
C ASP A 22 3.40 -17.25 -7.34
N PHE A 23 2.15 -16.76 -7.39
CA PHE A 23 1.58 -16.02 -6.26
C PHE A 23 1.28 -16.88 -5.02
N GLU A 24 1.19 -18.21 -5.17
CA GLU A 24 0.81 -19.10 -4.07
C GLU A 24 2.04 -19.55 -3.27
N ASN A 25 3.09 -20.00 -3.94
CA ASN A 25 4.21 -20.67 -3.28
C ASN A 25 5.58 -19.97 -3.43
N ALA A 26 5.68 -18.82 -4.12
CA ALA A 26 6.95 -18.11 -4.23
C ALA A 26 7.57 -17.84 -2.85
N GLN A 27 8.81 -18.31 -2.69
CA GLN A 27 9.64 -18.09 -1.51
C GLN A 27 10.87 -17.27 -1.92
N PRO A 28 11.36 -16.36 -1.06
CA PRO A 28 12.53 -15.57 -1.38
C PRO A 28 13.76 -16.46 -1.51
N THR A 29 14.54 -16.25 -2.56
CA THR A 29 15.91 -16.75 -2.66
C THR A 29 16.81 -16.05 -1.64
N ASP A 30 18.02 -16.57 -1.43
CA ASP A 30 19.00 -15.94 -0.53
C ASP A 30 19.41 -14.55 -1.00
N GLU A 31 19.39 -14.29 -2.32
CA GLU A 31 19.66 -12.96 -2.90
C GLU A 31 18.52 -11.97 -2.65
N GLU A 32 17.26 -12.44 -2.64
CA GLU A 32 16.09 -11.60 -2.40
C GLU A 32 15.83 -11.34 -0.91
N ARG A 33 16.39 -12.16 -0.03
CA ARG A 33 15.99 -12.27 1.39
C ARG A 33 15.97 -10.93 2.12
N ASP A 34 17.00 -10.11 1.94
CA ASP A 34 17.14 -8.84 2.65
C ASP A 34 16.05 -7.84 2.24
N VAL A 35 15.88 -7.65 0.93
CA VAL A 35 14.83 -6.78 0.37
C VAL A 35 13.46 -7.32 0.71
N TRP A 36 13.27 -8.64 0.59
CA TRP A 36 12.01 -9.29 0.92
C TRP A 36 11.61 -9.07 2.37
N ASN A 37 12.54 -9.21 3.32
CA ASN A 37 12.28 -8.99 4.74
C ASN A 37 11.91 -7.52 5.02
N GLN A 38 12.63 -6.58 4.42
CA GLN A 38 12.34 -5.15 4.56
C GLN A 38 10.92 -4.84 4.07
N VAL A 39 10.57 -5.30 2.87
CA VAL A 39 9.27 -5.04 2.26
C VAL A 39 8.14 -5.76 3.02
N ASN A 40 8.38 -7.00 3.45
CA ASN A 40 7.42 -7.78 4.22
C ASN A 40 7.09 -7.11 5.56
N SER A 41 8.07 -6.47 6.21
CA SER A 41 7.83 -5.71 7.44
C SER A 41 6.86 -4.54 7.27
N VAL A 42 6.75 -3.98 6.06
CA VAL A 42 5.78 -2.94 5.72
C VAL A 42 4.44 -3.57 5.34
N LEU A 43 4.45 -4.60 4.49
CA LEU A 43 3.23 -5.27 4.04
C LEU A 43 2.44 -5.94 5.18
N GLN A 44 3.10 -6.38 6.26
CA GLN A 44 2.42 -6.92 7.44
C GLN A 44 1.46 -5.92 8.09
N ASP A 45 1.73 -4.61 7.99
CA ASP A 45 0.88 -3.57 8.57
C ASP A 45 -0.29 -3.18 7.64
N SER A 46 -0.27 -3.59 6.37
CA SER A 46 -1.22 -3.16 5.33
C SER A 46 -2.69 -3.42 5.68
N GLU A 47 -3.01 -4.61 6.21
CA GLU A 47 -4.39 -4.98 6.58
C GLU A 47 -4.91 -4.15 7.76
N SER A 48 -4.02 -3.78 8.69
CA SER A 48 -4.35 -2.89 9.81
C SER A 48 -4.68 -1.48 9.31
N ILE A 49 -3.91 -0.99 8.33
CA ILE A 49 -4.16 0.30 7.68
C ILE A 49 -5.51 0.30 6.95
N LEU A 50 -5.78 -0.73 6.14
CA LEU A 50 -7.06 -0.87 5.43
C LEU A 50 -8.24 -0.98 6.40
N SER A 51 -8.13 -1.79 7.44
CA SER A 51 -9.15 -1.91 8.49
C SER A 51 -9.37 -0.57 9.21
N GLY A 52 -8.29 0.17 9.46
CA GLY A 52 -8.33 1.49 10.07
C GLY A 52 -9.09 2.50 9.21
N LEU A 53 -8.91 2.44 7.89
CA LEU A 53 -9.60 3.28 6.91
C LEU A 53 -11.08 2.90 6.79
N GLN A 54 -11.41 1.61 6.70
CA GLN A 54 -12.80 1.12 6.66
C GLN A 54 -13.59 1.53 7.91
N ALA A 55 -12.94 1.56 9.07
CA ALA A 55 -13.54 2.00 10.33
C ALA A 55 -13.57 3.54 10.51
N TYR A 56 -13.14 4.32 9.51
CA TYR A 56 -13.07 5.78 9.59
C TYR A 56 -14.46 6.41 9.39
N LYS A 57 -15.09 6.84 10.49
CA LYS A 57 -16.46 7.41 10.48
C LYS A 57 -16.51 8.92 10.20
N GLY A 58 -15.38 9.62 10.32
CA GLY A 58 -15.36 11.09 10.30
C GLY A 58 -15.97 11.73 11.55
N ALA A 59 -15.91 13.07 11.62
CA ALA A 59 -16.50 13.89 12.69
C ALA A 59 -17.33 15.05 12.10
N GLY A 60 -17.95 14.83 10.94
CA GLY A 60 -18.59 15.89 10.17
C GLY A 60 -19.77 16.54 10.90
N GLN A 61 -20.48 15.81 11.74
CA GLN A 61 -21.60 16.35 12.52
C GLN A 61 -21.09 17.31 13.60
N GLU A 62 -20.12 16.86 14.39
CA GLU A 62 -19.51 17.65 15.46
C GLU A 62 -18.85 18.92 14.91
N ILE A 63 -18.17 18.82 13.76
CA ILE A 63 -17.58 19.97 13.07
C ILE A 63 -18.66 20.98 12.66
N ARG A 64 -19.77 20.51 12.04
CA ARG A 64 -20.86 21.41 11.63
C ARG A 64 -21.50 22.10 12.83
N ASP A 65 -21.76 21.37 13.90
CA ASP A 65 -22.38 21.92 15.12
C ASP A 65 -21.50 23.00 15.76
N ALA A 66 -20.19 22.77 15.81
CA ALA A 66 -19.21 23.74 16.29
C ALA A 66 -19.11 24.99 15.41
N ILE A 67 -19.15 24.85 14.07
CA ILE A 67 -19.14 25.99 13.14
C ILE A 67 -20.42 26.81 13.24
N GLN A 68 -21.58 26.17 13.39
CA GLN A 68 -22.87 26.86 13.53
C GLN A 68 -22.96 27.66 14.83
N ASN A 69 -22.27 27.23 15.88
CA ASN A 69 -22.32 27.83 17.22
C ASN A 69 -20.91 28.15 17.72
N PRO A 70 -20.21 29.14 17.12
CA PRO A 70 -18.79 29.37 17.38
C PRO A 70 -18.49 29.85 18.81
N ASN A 71 -19.49 30.43 19.50
CA ASN A 71 -19.35 30.90 20.88
C ASN A 71 -19.64 29.80 21.93
N ASP A 72 -20.12 28.62 21.52
CA ASP A 72 -20.38 27.49 22.41
C ASP A 72 -19.11 26.65 22.57
N MET A 73 -18.41 26.87 23.69
CA MET A 73 -17.16 26.18 24.01
C MET A 73 -17.33 24.67 24.20
N THR A 74 -18.51 24.19 24.62
CA THR A 74 -18.78 22.76 24.78
C THR A 74 -18.86 22.08 23.41
N LEU A 75 -19.46 22.73 22.41
CA LEU A 75 -19.46 22.22 21.04
C LEU A 75 -18.07 22.27 20.39
N GLN A 76 -17.27 23.31 20.66
CA GLN A 76 -15.87 23.36 20.20
C GLN A 76 -15.05 22.20 20.77
N GLU A 77 -15.14 21.94 22.08
CA GLU A 77 -14.41 20.86 22.74
C GLU A 77 -14.87 19.48 22.23
N LYS A 78 -16.18 19.29 22.02
CA LYS A 78 -16.72 18.06 21.44
C LYS A 78 -16.17 17.79 20.04
N ALA A 79 -16.15 18.81 19.18
CA ALA A 79 -15.57 18.69 17.85
C ALA A 79 -14.07 18.39 17.90
N TRP A 80 -13.32 19.07 18.76
CA TRP A 80 -11.89 18.82 18.96
C TRP A 80 -11.62 17.36 19.40
N ASN A 81 -12.33 16.90 20.42
CA ASN A 81 -12.19 15.54 20.95
C ASN A 81 -12.58 14.46 19.94
N ALA A 82 -13.53 14.73 19.05
CA ALA A 82 -13.89 13.83 17.96
C ALA A 82 -12.86 13.84 16.82
N VAL A 83 -12.33 15.02 16.46
CA VAL A 83 -11.42 15.20 15.32
C VAL A 83 -10.00 14.73 15.62
N CYS A 84 -9.46 15.00 16.82
CA CYS A 84 -8.09 14.64 17.20
C CYS A 84 -7.74 13.17 16.91
N PRO A 85 -8.49 12.16 17.39
CA PRO A 85 -8.15 10.76 17.11
C PRO A 85 -8.26 10.41 15.61
N LEU A 86 -9.14 11.09 14.86
CA LEU A 86 -9.25 10.89 13.41
C LEU A 86 -8.03 11.46 12.67
N VAL A 87 -7.54 12.62 13.06
CA VAL A 87 -6.33 13.22 12.49
C VAL A 87 -5.10 12.37 12.82
N ILE A 88 -5.03 11.79 14.02
CA ILE A 88 -3.97 10.83 14.36
C ILE A 88 -4.00 9.62 13.43
N LYS A 89 -5.19 9.06 13.12
CA LYS A 89 -5.31 7.99 12.12
C LYS A 89 -4.84 8.42 10.73
N LEU A 90 -5.24 9.61 10.26
CA LEU A 90 -4.79 10.14 8.98
C LEU A 90 -3.27 10.31 8.95
N LYS A 91 -2.66 10.77 10.06
CA LYS A 91 -1.21 10.82 10.20
C LYS A 91 -0.59 9.43 10.09
N THR A 92 -1.16 8.41 10.74
CA THR A 92 -0.69 7.03 10.64
C THR A 92 -0.73 6.52 9.19
N PHE A 93 -1.76 6.84 8.43
CA PHE A 93 -1.83 6.45 7.01
C PHE A 93 -0.75 7.13 6.17
N TYR A 94 -0.49 8.41 6.41
CA TYR A 94 0.61 9.13 5.76
C TYR A 94 1.99 8.59 6.15
N ASP A 95 2.22 8.32 7.44
CA ASP A 95 3.49 7.72 7.88
C ASP A 95 3.66 6.31 7.31
N PHE A 96 2.57 5.59 7.04
CA PHE A 96 2.63 4.30 6.35
C PHE A 96 2.98 4.47 4.86
N SER A 97 2.45 5.49 4.17
CA SER A 97 2.76 5.71 2.76
C SER A 97 4.25 6.01 2.53
N THR A 98 4.92 6.71 3.45
CA THR A 98 6.37 6.95 3.34
C THR A 98 7.18 5.67 3.53
N ARG A 99 6.76 4.77 4.42
CA ARG A 99 7.37 3.43 4.55
C ARG A 99 7.15 2.59 3.29
N LEU A 100 5.95 2.68 2.70
CA LEU A 100 5.60 1.98 1.47
C LEU A 100 6.43 2.47 0.27
N GLU A 101 6.70 3.78 0.19
CA GLU A 101 7.56 4.39 -0.82
C GLU A 101 8.99 3.82 -0.75
N GLU A 102 9.60 3.77 0.44
CA GLU A 102 10.94 3.21 0.61
C GLU A 102 10.98 1.71 0.27
N ALA A 103 9.96 0.94 0.66
CA ALA A 103 9.83 -0.46 0.29
C ALA A 103 9.71 -0.65 -1.24
N LEU A 104 8.90 0.18 -1.90
CA LEU A 104 8.75 0.18 -3.35
C LEU A 104 10.06 0.51 -4.05
N LYS A 105 10.80 1.51 -3.56
CA LYS A 105 12.11 1.87 -4.10
C LYS A 105 13.08 0.68 -4.04
N SER A 106 13.17 0.00 -2.90
CA SER A 106 14.03 -1.19 -2.76
C SER A 106 13.62 -2.32 -3.71
N LEU A 107 12.32 -2.56 -3.91
CA LEU A 107 11.84 -3.54 -4.89
C LEU A 107 12.24 -3.16 -6.32
N LEU A 108 12.07 -1.89 -6.69
CA LEU A 108 12.40 -1.42 -8.04
C LEU A 108 13.91 -1.50 -8.29
N GLU A 109 14.74 -1.19 -7.30
CA GLU A 109 16.19 -1.34 -7.41
C GLU A 109 16.61 -2.79 -7.70
N SER A 110 15.96 -3.78 -7.07
CA SER A 110 16.19 -5.20 -7.35
C SER A 110 15.65 -5.63 -8.72
N LEU A 111 14.36 -5.35 -8.98
CA LEU A 111 13.62 -5.83 -10.15
C LEU A 111 13.99 -5.13 -11.47
N THR A 112 14.86 -4.11 -11.45
CA THR A 112 15.25 -3.33 -12.64
C THR A 112 16.75 -3.20 -12.83
N CYS A 113 17.56 -3.95 -12.07
CA CYS A 113 19.02 -3.82 -12.16
C CYS A 113 19.62 -4.52 -13.41
N PRO A 114 20.58 -3.89 -14.11
CA PRO A 114 21.27 -4.54 -15.21
C PRO A 114 22.07 -5.76 -14.71
N PRO A 115 22.27 -6.81 -15.53
CA PRO A 115 22.04 -6.88 -16.97
C PRO A 115 20.73 -7.56 -17.38
N LEU A 116 19.86 -7.92 -16.43
CA LEU A 116 18.66 -8.70 -16.72
C LEU A 116 17.58 -7.84 -17.39
N THR A 117 16.76 -8.49 -18.21
CA THR A 117 15.54 -7.87 -18.76
C THR A 117 14.40 -7.92 -17.74
N PRO A 118 13.37 -7.06 -17.85
CA PRO A 118 12.23 -7.07 -16.92
C PRO A 118 11.57 -8.45 -16.79
N THR A 119 11.38 -9.17 -17.90
CA THR A 119 10.81 -10.52 -17.89
C THR A 119 11.69 -11.50 -17.10
N GLN A 120 13.01 -11.41 -17.24
CA GLN A 120 13.95 -12.27 -16.51
C GLN A 120 13.96 -11.97 -15.01
N HIS A 121 13.83 -10.70 -14.60
CA HIS A 121 13.66 -10.36 -13.19
C HIS A 121 12.36 -10.95 -12.64
N LEU A 122 11.23 -10.80 -13.34
CA LEU A 122 9.96 -11.35 -12.88
C LEU A 122 9.97 -12.88 -12.82
N GLU A 123 10.71 -13.55 -13.70
CA GLU A 123 10.88 -15.01 -13.68
C GLU A 123 11.80 -15.49 -12.55
N ARG A 124 12.87 -14.75 -12.25
CA ARG A 124 13.89 -15.11 -11.25
C ARG A 124 13.50 -14.67 -9.83
N GLU A 125 13.08 -13.44 -9.67
CA GLU A 125 12.78 -12.77 -8.40
C GLU A 125 11.28 -12.81 -8.10
N GLN A 126 10.74 -14.03 -8.08
CA GLN A 126 9.31 -14.32 -7.95
C GLN A 126 8.73 -13.75 -6.64
N ALA A 127 9.49 -13.80 -5.54
CA ALA A 127 9.03 -13.35 -4.25
C ALA A 127 8.94 -11.83 -4.18
N LEU A 128 9.91 -11.13 -4.77
CA LEU A 128 9.87 -9.67 -4.89
C LEU A 128 8.79 -9.21 -5.86
N ALA A 129 8.62 -9.90 -6.99
CA ALA A 129 7.55 -9.63 -7.94
C ALA A 129 6.16 -9.80 -7.29
N LYS A 130 5.97 -10.82 -6.44
CA LYS A 130 4.77 -11.00 -5.64
C LYS A 130 4.55 -9.82 -4.69
N GLN A 131 5.57 -9.40 -3.93
CA GLN A 131 5.45 -8.27 -3.02
C GLN A 131 5.13 -6.96 -3.76
N PHE A 132 5.69 -6.74 -4.94
CA PHE A 132 5.36 -5.59 -5.76
C PHE A 132 3.86 -5.58 -6.13
N ALA A 133 3.33 -6.74 -6.51
CA ALA A 133 1.92 -6.92 -6.79
C ALA A 133 1.05 -6.68 -5.54
N GLU A 134 1.48 -7.14 -4.36
CA GLU A 134 0.79 -6.90 -3.08
C GLU A 134 0.76 -5.41 -2.70
N ILE A 135 1.85 -4.66 -2.94
CA ILE A 135 1.86 -3.20 -2.76
C ILE A 135 0.81 -2.55 -3.65
N LEU A 136 0.78 -2.86 -4.96
CA LEU A 136 -0.20 -2.30 -5.88
C LEU A 136 -1.63 -2.67 -5.49
N HIS A 137 -1.85 -3.89 -5.02
CA HIS A 137 -3.15 -4.33 -4.54
C HIS A 137 -3.62 -3.53 -3.33
N PHE A 138 -2.73 -3.32 -2.35
CA PHE A 138 -3.00 -2.47 -1.20
C PHE A 138 -3.33 -1.03 -1.65
N THR A 139 -2.52 -0.44 -2.53
CA THR A 139 -2.71 0.94 -3.00
C THR A 139 -4.07 1.12 -3.65
N LEU A 140 -4.46 0.21 -4.56
CA LEU A 140 -5.78 0.25 -5.19
C LEU A 140 -6.92 0.13 -4.17
N ARG A 141 -6.80 -0.80 -3.20
CA ARG A 141 -7.81 -0.97 -2.14
C ARG A 141 -7.87 0.19 -1.15
N PHE A 142 -6.79 0.93 -0.99
CA PHE A 142 -6.75 2.10 -0.10
C PHE A 142 -7.41 3.31 -0.76
N ASP A 143 -7.27 3.45 -2.08
CA ASP A 143 -7.82 4.57 -2.85
C ASP A 143 -9.29 4.37 -3.29
N GLU A 144 -9.80 3.14 -3.25
CA GLU A 144 -11.22 2.76 -3.46
C GLU A 144 -12.15 3.21 -2.32
#